data_AF-A0AAN8YSR1-F1
#
_entry.id   AF-A0AAN8YSR1-F1
#
_cell.length_a   1.000
_cell.length_b   1.000
_cell.length_c   1.000
_cell.angle_alpha   90.00
_cell.angle_beta   90.00
_cell.angle_gamma   90.00
#
_symmetry.space_group_name_H-M   'P 1'
#
loop_
_entity.id
_entity.type
_entity.pdbx_description
1 polymer ?
#
loop_
_entity_poly.entity_id
_entity_poly.type
_entity_poly.pdbx_seq_one_letter_code
_entity_poly.pdbx_strand_id
1 'polypeptide(L)'
;MHRIKALLRIKLNTHAVIEPFVIATNRQLSVLHPINKLLHPHFRDTMNINAQARQILINAGGVLEKTIFPAKFVMEMSSMALPADLLKRGMAVPDLSYPHGLRLVKEDYPFAVDGLEI
;
A
#
# COMPACT_ATOMS: atom_id res chain seq x y z
N MET A 1 14.95 -11.93 0.11
CA MET A 1 14.83 -10.49 -0.23
C MET A 1 13.49 -10.11 -0.88
N HIS A 2 12.99 -10.84 -1.90
CA HIS A 2 11.73 -10.52 -2.60
C HIS A 2 10.47 -10.50 -1.72
N ARG A 3 10.34 -11.46 -0.79
CA ARG A 3 9.16 -11.55 0.12
C ARG A 3 9.04 -10.39 1.11
N ILE A 4 10.17 -9.84 1.57
CA ILE A 4 10.19 -8.68 2.46
C ILE A 4 9.63 -7.47 1.71
N LYS A 5 10.16 -7.16 0.51
CA LYS A 5 9.72 -6.02 -0.31
C LYS A 5 8.21 -6.03 -0.62
N ALA A 6 7.62 -7.20 -0.84
CA ALA A 6 6.18 -7.33 -1.07
C ALA A 6 5.36 -6.95 0.18
N LEU A 7 5.76 -7.45 1.35
CA LEU A 7 5.13 -7.11 2.63
C LEU A 7 5.27 -5.61 2.97
N LEU A 8 6.42 -5.02 2.65
CA LEU A 8 6.67 -3.58 2.82
C LEU A 8 5.69 -2.73 2.00
N ARG A 9 5.54 -3.07 0.71
CA ARG A 9 4.67 -2.34 -0.21
C ARG A 9 3.21 -2.37 0.26
N ILE A 10 2.72 -3.53 0.67
CA ILE A 10 1.33 -3.70 1.12
C ILE A 10 1.12 -2.98 2.45
N LYS A 11 2.00 -3.16 3.44
CA LYS A 11 1.85 -2.49 4.73
C LYS A 11 1.90 -0.97 4.62
N LEU A 12 2.89 -0.42 3.91
CA LEU A 12 3.11 1.03 3.89
C LEU A 12 2.19 1.74 2.92
N ASN A 13 2.05 1.25 1.68
CA ASN A 13 1.37 2.00 0.64
C ASN A 13 -0.14 1.76 0.59
N THR A 14 -0.66 0.78 1.35
CA THR A 14 -2.11 0.55 1.43
C THR A 14 -2.59 0.62 2.88
N HIS A 15 -2.15 -0.29 3.76
CA HIS A 15 -2.70 -0.36 5.12
C HIS A 15 -2.39 0.87 5.98
N ALA A 16 -1.13 1.26 6.11
CA ALA A 16 -0.70 2.34 6.99
C ALA A 16 -1.08 3.73 6.45
N VAL A 17 -1.12 3.91 5.13
CA VAL A 17 -1.51 5.17 4.50
C VAL A 17 -3.01 5.43 4.63
N ILE A 18 -3.87 4.41 4.56
CA ILE A 18 -5.32 4.61 4.60
C ILE A 18 -5.83 4.92 6.02
N GLU A 19 -5.19 4.38 7.07
CA GLU A 19 -5.65 4.53 8.45
C GLU A 19 -5.83 6.00 8.91
N PRO A 20 -4.89 6.94 8.63
CA PRO A 20 -5.11 8.37 8.88
C PRO A 20 -6.33 8.95 8.17
N PHE A 21 -6.63 8.53 6.93
CA PHE A 21 -7.83 9.01 6.22
C PHE A 21 -9.11 8.51 6.88
N VAL A 22 -9.13 7.26 7.36
CA VAL A 22 -10.27 6.73 8.12
C VAL A 22 -10.49 7.53 9.39
N ILE A 23 -9.42 7.80 10.15
CA ILE A 23 -9.48 8.56 11.40
C ILE A 23 -9.92 10.00 11.14
N ALA A 24 -9.32 10.69 10.16
CA ALA A 24 -9.66 12.06 9.83
C ALA A 24 -11.12 12.18 9.35
N THR A 25 -11.57 11.28 8.48
CA THR A 25 -12.95 11.25 7.98
C THR A 25 -13.96 11.11 9.12
N ASN A 26 -13.73 10.18 10.06
CA ASN A 26 -14.63 9.99 11.20
C ASN A 26 -14.56 11.13 12.23
N ARG A 27 -13.41 11.78 12.40
CA ARG A 27 -13.23 12.86 13.39
C ARG A 27 -13.63 14.23 12.88
N GLN A 28 -13.54 14.48 11.57
CA GLN A 28 -13.68 15.81 10.99
C GLN A 28 -14.92 15.96 10.10
N LEU A 29 -15.54 14.86 9.66
CA LEU A 29 -16.73 14.89 8.82
C LEU A 29 -17.92 14.24 9.53
N SER A 30 -19.04 14.96 9.58
CA SER A 30 -20.32 14.42 10.06
C SER A 30 -20.73 13.20 9.22
N VAL A 31 -21.44 12.25 9.83
CA VAL A 31 -22.05 11.09 9.13
C VAL A 31 -23.05 11.51 8.04
N LEU A 32 -23.58 12.74 8.10
CA LEU A 32 -24.43 13.28 7.04
C LEU A 32 -23.64 13.90 5.87
N HIS A 33 -22.36 14.19 6.08
CA HIS A 33 -21.52 14.85 5.09
C HIS A 33 -21.37 13.97 3.83
N PRO A 34 -21.57 14.49 2.61
CA PRO A 34 -21.53 13.68 1.39
C PRO A 34 -20.21 12.91 1.20
N ILE A 35 -19.08 13.54 1.53
CA ILE A 35 -17.76 12.88 1.48
C ILE A 35 -17.65 11.74 2.50
N ASN A 36 -18.23 11.88 3.70
CA ASN A 36 -18.24 10.78 4.67
C ASN A 36 -19.03 9.59 4.12
N LYS A 37 -20.22 9.83 3.54
CA LYS A 37 -21.05 8.78 2.91
C LYS A 37 -20.34 8.08 1.75
N LEU A 38 -19.65 8.85 0.91
CA LEU A 38 -18.87 8.32 -0.22
C LEU A 38 -17.74 7.41 0.27
N LEU A 39 -16.97 7.86 1.27
CA LEU A 39 -15.78 7.16 1.72
C LEU A 39 -16.06 6.01 2.71
N HIS A 40 -17.16 6.06 3.45
CA HIS A 40 -17.53 5.07 4.46
C HIS A 40 -17.43 3.61 4.00
N PRO A 41 -17.98 3.19 2.83
CA PRO A 41 -17.85 1.81 2.37
C PRO A 41 -16.41 1.40 2.05
N HIS A 42 -15.54 2.34 1.65
CA HIS A 42 -14.14 2.06 1.30
C HIS A 42 -13.24 1.87 2.53
N PHE A 43 -13.69 2.27 3.72
CA PHE A 43 -12.92 2.15 4.96
C PHE A 43 -13.35 0.96 5.84
N ARG A 44 -14.29 0.15 5.36
CA ARG A 44 -14.78 -1.03 6.08
C ARG A 44 -13.60 -1.90 6.51
N ASP A 45 -13.62 -2.31 7.77
CA ASP A 45 -12.65 -3.20 8.43
C ASP A 45 -11.18 -2.72 8.47
N THR A 46 -10.85 -1.57 7.89
CA THR A 46 -9.44 -1.09 7.80
C THR A 46 -8.84 -0.86 9.18
N MET A 47 -9.59 -0.23 10.10
CA MET A 47 -9.13 -0.03 11.48
C MET A 47 -8.97 -1.34 12.25
N ASN A 48 -9.87 -2.31 12.03
CA ASN A 48 -9.84 -3.60 12.72
C ASN A 48 -8.64 -4.43 12.28
N ILE A 49 -8.42 -4.57 10.96
CA ILE A 49 -7.31 -5.35 10.44
C ILE A 49 -5.95 -4.72 10.78
N ASN A 50 -5.85 -3.38 10.78
CA ASN A 50 -4.62 -2.71 11.18
C ASN A 50 -4.33 -2.85 12.68
N ALA A 51 -5.36 -2.83 13.52
CA ALA A 51 -5.21 -3.10 14.95
C ALA A 51 -4.74 -4.55 15.20
N GLN A 52 -5.37 -5.53 14.55
CA GLN A 52 -4.95 -6.94 14.63
C GLN A 52 -3.52 -7.13 14.12
N ALA A 53 -3.15 -6.47 13.02
CA ALA A 53 -1.78 -6.51 12.51
C ALA A 53 -0.80 -5.99 13.55
N ARG A 54 -1.09 -4.87 14.21
CA ARG A 54 -0.26 -4.33 15.31
C ARG A 54 -0.15 -5.27 16.51
N GLN A 55 -1.17 -6.07 16.81
CA GLN A 55 -1.20 -6.94 17.98
C GLN A 55 -0.59 -8.33 17.75
N ILE A 56 -0.72 -8.87 16.54
CA ILE A 56 -0.40 -10.27 16.25
C ILE A 56 0.73 -10.40 15.22
N LEU A 57 0.76 -9.51 14.24
CA LEU A 57 1.66 -9.64 13.09
C LEU A 57 2.97 -8.89 13.29
N ILE A 58 2.90 -7.57 13.52
CA ILE A 58 4.05 -6.65 13.48
C ILE A 58 4.55 -6.20 14.86
N ASN A 59 3.96 -6.69 15.94
CA ASN A 59 4.49 -6.50 17.29
C ASN A 59 5.82 -7.24 17.48
N ALA A 60 6.58 -6.82 18.49
CA ALA A 60 7.77 -7.54 18.94
C ALA A 60 7.40 -8.99 19.31
N GLY A 61 8.14 -9.96 18.80
CA GLY A 61 7.84 -11.38 18.93
C GLY A 61 6.59 -11.84 18.18
N GLY A 62 6.02 -10.99 17.32
CA GLY A 62 4.88 -11.29 16.47
C GLY A 62 5.19 -12.28 15.34
N VAL A 63 4.16 -12.63 14.58
CA VAL A 63 4.28 -13.63 13.49
C VAL A 63 5.34 -13.22 12.47
N LEU A 64 5.48 -11.92 12.19
CA LEU A 64 6.43 -11.42 11.20
C LEU A 64 7.89 -11.71 11.58
N GLU A 65 8.27 -11.43 12.82
CA GLU A 65 9.64 -11.66 13.31
C GLU A 65 9.97 -13.15 13.40
N LYS A 66 8.97 -14.00 13.66
CA LYS A 66 9.16 -15.45 13.79
C LYS A 66 9.27 -16.19 12.45
N THR A 67 8.67 -15.65 11.39
CA THR A 67 8.49 -16.39 10.12
C THR A 67 9.30 -15.81 8.96
N ILE A 68 9.77 -14.57 9.07
CA ILE A 68 10.49 -13.89 8.00
C ILE A 68 11.92 -13.56 8.46
N PHE A 69 12.92 -14.09 7.75
CA PHE A 69 14.31 -13.63 7.87
C PHE A 69 14.42 -12.18 7.37
N PRO A 70 15.06 -11.22 8.08
CA PRO A 70 15.98 -11.32 9.23
C PRO A 70 15.34 -11.12 10.63
N ALA A 71 14.11 -11.59 10.83
CA ALA A 71 13.39 -11.58 12.11
C ALA A 71 13.18 -10.16 12.67
N LYS A 72 13.77 -9.87 13.84
CA LYS A 72 13.62 -8.58 14.54
C LYS A 72 14.00 -7.35 13.71
N PHE A 73 14.87 -7.52 12.71
CA PHE A 73 15.32 -6.42 11.84
C PHE A 73 14.35 -6.15 10.66
N VAL A 74 13.31 -6.97 10.47
CA VAL A 74 12.35 -6.81 9.36
C VAL A 74 11.65 -5.45 9.43
N MET A 75 11.36 -4.96 10.63
CA MET A 75 10.71 -3.67 10.85
C MET A 75 11.64 -2.48 10.59
N GLU A 76 12.92 -2.58 10.93
CA GLU A 76 13.89 -1.52 10.63
C GLU A 76 14.23 -1.45 9.15
N MET A 77 14.29 -2.61 8.47
CA MET A 77 14.39 -2.65 7.02
C MET A 77 13.13 -2.10 6.33
N SER A 78 11.99 -2.06 7.03
CA SER A 78 10.73 -1.55 6.47
C SER A 78 10.71 -0.05 6.23
N SER A 79 11.44 0.73 7.03
CA SER A 79 11.49 2.19 6.92
C SER A 79 12.41 2.68 5.80
N MET A 80 13.29 1.83 5.26
CA MET A 80 14.32 2.21 4.28
C MET A 80 13.89 2.07 2.80
N ALA A 81 12.66 1.63 2.52
CA ALA A 81 12.18 1.36 1.16
C ALA A 81 10.99 2.26 0.79
N LEU A 82 11.27 3.54 0.46
CA LEU A 82 10.29 4.47 -0.09
C LEU A 82 10.32 4.51 -1.63
N PRO A 83 9.20 4.87 -2.30
CA PRO A 83 8.89 4.47 -3.66
C PRO A 83 9.19 5.57 -4.70
N ALA A 84 9.99 5.22 -5.70
CA ALA A 84 10.06 5.90 -7.01
C ALA A 84 9.88 4.86 -8.14
N ASP A 85 9.01 3.89 -7.90
CA ASP A 85 9.25 2.49 -8.27
C ASP A 85 8.88 2.09 -9.70
N LEU A 86 8.27 2.93 -10.52
CA LEU A 86 7.95 2.55 -11.91
C LEU A 86 9.03 3.03 -12.89
N LEU A 87 9.48 4.28 -12.76
CA LEU A 87 10.61 4.83 -13.53
C LEU A 87 11.95 4.27 -13.02
N LYS A 88 12.18 4.17 -11.69
CA LYS A 88 13.43 3.57 -11.15
C LYS A 88 13.60 2.09 -11.53
N ARG A 89 12.51 1.37 -11.77
CA ARG A 89 12.55 -0.06 -12.13
C ARG A 89 12.62 -0.29 -13.63
N GLY A 90 12.61 0.77 -14.45
CA GLY A 90 12.65 0.64 -15.90
C GLY A 90 11.44 -0.08 -16.48
N MET A 91 10.27 0.03 -15.83
CA MET A 91 9.05 -0.66 -16.26
C MET A 91 8.18 0.20 -17.18
N ALA A 92 8.44 1.51 -17.25
CA ALA A 92 7.80 2.45 -18.16
C ALA A 92 8.78 3.54 -18.61
N VAL A 93 8.62 4.02 -19.85
CA VAL A 93 9.39 5.10 -20.46
C VAL A 93 8.41 6.24 -20.78
N PRO A 94 8.78 7.52 -20.57
CA PRO A 94 7.97 8.64 -21.01
C PRO A 94 7.77 8.62 -22.53
N ASP A 95 6.53 8.60 -22.99
CA ASP A 95 6.17 8.67 -24.41
C ASP A 95 4.82 9.39 -24.56
N LEU A 96 4.87 10.60 -25.12
CA LEU A 96 3.71 11.47 -25.31
C LEU A 96 2.73 10.96 -26.37
N SER A 97 3.10 9.93 -27.11
CA SER A 97 2.28 9.32 -28.17
C SER A 97 1.26 8.32 -27.63
N TYR A 98 1.36 7.93 -26.35
CA TYR A 98 0.48 6.96 -25.70
C TYR A 98 -0.58 7.65 -24.81
N PRO A 99 -1.75 7.02 -24.56
CA PRO A 99 -2.90 7.65 -23.90
C PRO A 99 -2.64 8.21 -22.49
N HIS A 100 -1.52 7.83 -21.86
CA HIS A 100 -1.13 8.24 -20.50
C HIS A 100 0.28 8.84 -20.41
N GLY A 101 0.88 9.22 -21.55
CA GLY A 101 2.24 9.81 -21.59
C GLY A 101 3.37 8.85 -21.20
N LEU A 102 3.06 7.54 -21.10
CA LEU A 102 3.96 6.48 -20.65
C LEU A 102 3.80 5.26 -21.54
N ARG A 103 4.92 4.71 -22.00
CA ARG A 103 5.02 3.42 -22.72
C ARG A 103 5.61 2.36 -21.79
N LEU A 104 4.91 1.26 -21.58
CA LEU A 104 5.42 0.14 -20.78
C LEU A 104 6.58 -0.55 -21.51
N VAL A 105 7.59 -0.99 -20.76
CA VAL A 105 8.74 -1.73 -21.35
C VAL A 105 8.34 -3.16 -21.74
N LYS A 106 7.26 -3.69 -21.15
CA LYS A 106 6.63 -4.94 -21.53
C LYS A 106 5.13 -4.72 -21.65
N GLU A 107 4.60 -4.86 -22.85
CA GLU A 107 3.20 -4.55 -23.20
C GLU A 107 2.21 -5.50 -22.50
N ASP A 108 2.65 -6.73 -22.28
CA ASP A 108 1.93 -7.87 -21.74
C ASP A 108 2.22 -8.08 -20.24
N TYR A 109 2.28 -6.99 -19.46
CA TYR A 109 2.35 -7.03 -18.01
C TYR A 109 0.95 -6.81 -17.39
N PRO A 110 0.25 -7.88 -16.95
CA PRO A 110 -1.20 -7.82 -16.67
C PRO A 110 -1.58 -6.77 -15.61
N PHE A 111 -0.78 -6.63 -14.55
CA PHE A 111 -1.03 -5.66 -13.49
C PHE A 111 -0.92 -4.18 -13.91
N ALA A 112 -0.19 -3.86 -14.98
CA ALA A 112 -0.12 -2.49 -15.48
C ALA A 112 -1.23 -2.17 -16.46
N VAL A 113 -1.67 -3.15 -17.25
CA VAL A 113 -2.81 -3.00 -18.17
C VAL A 113 -4.09 -2.84 -17.37
N ASP A 114 -4.38 -3.77 -16.46
CA ASP A 114 -5.60 -3.73 -15.63
C ASP A 114 -5.66 -2.49 -14.73
N GLY A 115 -4.51 -1.99 -14.28
CA GLY A 115 -4.43 -0.81 -13.43
C GLY A 115 -4.70 0.52 -14.15
N LEU A 116 -4.67 0.54 -15.49
CA LEU A 116 -4.99 1.71 -16.30
C LEU A 116 -6.48 1.76 -16.70
N GLU A 117 -7.21 0.65 -16.54
CA GLU A 117 -8.63 0.52 -16.89
C GLU A 117 -9.59 0.79 -15.72
N ILE A 118 -9.07 1.04 -14.51
CA ILE A 118 -9.83 1.33 -13.26
C ILE A 118 -9.88 2.84 -13.01
#